data_AF-A0A7K1JDV1-F1
#
_entry.id   AF-A0A7K1JDV1-F1
#
_cell.length_a   1.000
_cell.length_b   1.000
_cell.length_c   1.000
_cell.angle_alpha   90.00
_cell.angle_beta   90.00
_cell.angle_gamma   90.00
#
_symmetry.space_group_name_H-M   'P 1'
#
loop_
_entity.id
_entity.type
_entity.pdbx_description
1 polymer ?
#
loop_
_entity_poly.entity_id
_entity_poly.type
_entity_poly.pdbx_seq_one_letter_code
_entity_poly.pdbx_strand_id
1 'polypeptide(L)' 'MSTTCRHCVDGLAHCHGTVIVHSGLPAECTDDACALPESEHTLRVDCDVVGCGCGQPALVVRVAG' A
#
# COMPACT_ATOMS: atom_id res chain seq x y z
N MET A 1 -26.03 10.76 -2.50
CA MET A 1 -25.01 9.76 -2.90
C MET A 1 -25.36 8.43 -2.27
N SER A 2 -25.24 7.33 -3.02
CA SER A 2 -25.29 5.98 -2.45
C SER A 2 -24.03 5.76 -1.61
N THR A 3 -24.18 5.12 -0.44
CA THR A 3 -23.06 4.67 0.42
C THR A 3 -22.55 3.28 0.01
N THR A 4 -23.19 2.64 -0.98
CA THR A 4 -22.81 1.32 -1.47
C THR A 4 -21.75 1.41 -2.55
N CYS A 5 -20.64 0.69 -2.37
CA CYS A 5 -19.61 0.53 -3.39
C CYS A 5 -20.18 -0.17 -4.63
N ARG A 6 -20.01 0.44 -5.82
CA ARG A 6 -20.47 -0.15 -7.09
C ARG A 6 -19.78 -1.48 -7.38
N HIS A 7 -18.47 -1.60 -7.11
CA HIS A 7 -17.72 -2.83 -7.40
C HIS A 7 -18.21 -4.00 -6.53
N CYS A 8 -18.64 -3.75 -5.29
CA CYS A 8 -19.31 -4.76 -4.47
C CYS A 8 -20.63 -5.23 -5.09
N VAL A 9 -21.44 -4.30 -5.62
CA VAL A 9 -22.72 -4.63 -6.27
C VAL A 9 -22.51 -5.46 -7.54
N ASP A 10 -21.47 -5.12 -8.30
CA ASP A 10 -21.15 -5.78 -9.56
C ASP A 10 -20.31 -7.07 -9.36
N GLY A 11 -19.93 -7.40 -8.12
CA GLY A 11 -19.15 -8.60 -7.79
C GLY A 11 -17.73 -8.60 -8.35
N LEU A 12 -17.15 -7.41 -8.59
CA LEU A 12 -15.80 -7.26 -9.13
C LEU A 12 -14.77 -7.55 -8.04
N ALA A 13 -13.62 -8.10 -8.43
CA ALA A 13 -12.45 -8.14 -7.55
C ALA A 13 -12.00 -6.70 -7.25
N HIS A 14 -11.97 -6.34 -5.97
CA HIS A 14 -11.50 -5.05 -5.49
C HIS A 14 -11.26 -5.11 -3.98
N CYS A 15 -10.44 -4.19 -3.48
CA CYS A 15 -10.26 -3.96 -2.05
C CYS A 15 -10.73 -2.55 -1.63
N HIS A 16 -11.14 -2.41 -0.37
CA HIS A 16 -11.44 -1.11 0.25
C HIS A 16 -10.29 -0.58 1.12
N GLY A 17 -9.29 -1.42 1.39
CA GLY A 17 -8.05 -0.99 2.04
C GLY A 17 -7.20 -0.11 1.13
N THR A 18 -6.23 0.55 1.73
CA THR A 18 -5.18 1.27 1.01
C THR A 18 -4.01 0.33 0.81
N VAL A 19 -3.55 0.13 -0.42
CA VAL A 19 -2.29 -0.59 -0.64
C VAL A 19 -1.12 0.39 -0.54
N ILE A 20 -0.19 0.07 0.34
CA ILE A 20 1.08 0.76 0.57
C ILE A 20 2.15 0.05 -0.23
N VAL A 21 2.83 0.80 -1.09
CA VAL A 21 3.85 0.25 -1.98
C VAL A 21 5.20 0.55 -1.40
N HIS A 22 5.86 -0.52 -0.96
CA HIS A 22 7.17 -0.42 -0.35
C HIS A 22 8.28 -0.38 -1.38
N SER A 23 9.34 0.35 -1.06
CA SER A 23 10.58 0.33 -1.85
C SER A 23 11.31 -0.99 -1.61
N GLY A 24 11.34 -1.86 -2.63
CA GLY A 24 12.09 -3.13 -2.60
C GLY A 24 11.50 -4.22 -1.70
N LEU A 25 10.29 -4.02 -1.16
CA LEU A 25 9.56 -5.00 -0.36
C LEU A 25 8.18 -5.25 -1.00
N PRO A 26 7.50 -6.36 -0.67
CA PRO A 26 6.13 -6.59 -1.11
C PRO A 26 5.21 -5.45 -0.69
N ALA A 27 4.22 -5.12 -1.53
CA ALA A 27 3.17 -4.18 -1.17
C ALA A 27 2.30 -4.74 -0.02
N GLU A 28 1.83 -3.84 0.84
CA GLU A 28 1.04 -4.16 2.03
C GLU A 28 -0.32 -3.49 1.94
N CYS A 29 -1.41 -4.21 2.17
CA CYS A 29 -2.73 -3.59 2.30
C CYS A 29 -3.00 -3.26 3.78
N THR A 30 -3.64 -2.12 4.04
CA THR A 30 -4.09 -1.77 5.41
C THR A 30 -5.19 -2.69 5.95
N ASP A 31 -5.75 -3.58 5.12
CA ASP A 31 -6.63 -4.66 5.55
C ASP A 31 -5.82 -5.96 5.69
N ASP A 32 -5.61 -6.39 6.94
CA ASP A 32 -4.84 -7.60 7.29
C ASP A 32 -5.42 -8.89 6.68
N ALA A 33 -6.70 -8.90 6.29
CA ALA A 33 -7.34 -10.04 5.66
C ALA A 33 -7.29 -9.99 4.12
N CYS A 34 -6.70 -8.94 3.53
CA CYS A 34 -6.60 -8.81 2.08
C CYS A 34 -5.66 -9.86 1.48
N ALA A 35 -6.16 -10.62 0.50
CA ALA A 35 -5.39 -11.59 -0.28
C ALA A 35 -5.35 -11.24 -1.79
N LEU A 36 -5.80 -10.04 -2.15
CA LEU A 36 -5.84 -9.57 -3.54
C LEU A 36 -4.49 -9.00 -3.98
N PRO A 37 -4.12 -9.12 -5.27
CA PRO A 37 -2.92 -8.47 -5.77
C PRO A 37 -3.05 -6.94 -5.72
N GLU A 38 -1.90 -6.26 -5.74
CA GLU A 38 -1.81 -4.80 -5.74
C GLU A 38 -2.69 -4.16 -6.83
N SER A 39 -2.83 -4.80 -8.00
CA SER A 39 -3.66 -4.33 -9.12
C SER A 39 -5.16 -4.17 -8.80
N GLU A 40 -5.67 -4.87 -7.80
CA GLU A 40 -7.09 -4.81 -7.40
C GLU A 40 -7.38 -3.68 -6.40
N HIS A 41 -6.37 -2.89 -6.05
CA HIS A 41 -6.51 -1.77 -5.14
C HIS A 41 -6.62 -0.49 -5.93
N THR A 42 -7.80 0.12 -5.88
CA THR A 42 -8.03 1.45 -6.47
C THR A 42 -7.21 2.53 -5.75
N LEU A 43 -7.04 2.39 -4.43
CA LEU A 43 -6.30 3.34 -3.60
C LEU A 43 -4.92 2.77 -3.29
N ARG A 44 -3.91 3.38 -3.94
CA ARG A 44 -2.50 3.04 -3.81
C ARG A 44 -1.73 4.25 -3.31
N VAL A 45 -0.84 4.04 -2.35
CA VAL A 45 0.05 5.07 -1.81
C VAL A 45 1.47 4.53 -1.76
N ASP A 46 2.45 5.38 -2.08
CA ASP A 46 3.85 5.01 -1.94
C ASP A 46 4.26 5.10 -0.46
N CYS A 47 5.15 4.21 -0.02
CA CYS A 47 5.52 4.07 1.38
C CYS A 47 6.23 5.30 1.98
N ASP A 48 6.81 6.16 1.16
CA ASP A 48 7.45 7.41 1.58
C ASP A 48 6.42 8.44 2.08
N VAL A 49 5.24 8.49 1.49
CA VAL A 49 4.10 9.31 1.95
C VAL A 49 3.63 8.87 3.34
N VAL A 50 3.71 7.57 3.64
CA VAL A 50 3.38 7.01 4.96
C VAL A 50 4.50 7.27 5.99
N GLY A 51 5.72 7.57 5.53
CA GLY A 51 6.89 7.74 6.39
C GLY A 51 7.60 6.43 6.73
N CYS A 52 7.43 5.38 5.91
CA CYS A 52 8.12 4.12 6.11
C CYS A 52 9.64 4.26 5.93
N GLY A 53 10.40 3.58 6.80
CA GLY A 53 11.86 3.57 6.73
C GLY A 53 12.43 2.97 5.45
N CYS A 54 11.70 2.06 4.78
CA CYS A 54 12.13 1.45 3.52
C CYS A 54 12.27 2.46 2.36
N GLY A 55 11.53 3.57 2.38
CA GLY A 55 11.63 4.62 1.36
C GLY A 55 12.78 5.61 1.61
N GLN A 56 13.43 5.54 2.78
CA GLN A 56 14.50 6.46 3.13
C GLN A 56 15.82 6.04 2.46
N PRO A 57 16.62 6.99 1.97
CA PRO A 57 17.96 6.68 1.47
C PRO A 57 18.79 6.07 2.60
N ALA A 58 19.58 5.04 2.28
CA ALA A 58 20.51 4.45 3.24
C ALA A 58 21.51 5.52 3.72
N LEU A 59 21.35 6.00 4.96
CA LEU A 59 22.29 6.93 5.55
C LEU A 59 23.57 6.15 5.91
N VAL A 60 24.59 6.28 5.07
CA VAL A 60 25.92 5.74 5.37
C VAL A 60 26.64 6.70 6.32
N VAL A 61 26.51 6.48 7.63
CA VAL A 61 27.31 7.20 8.62
C VAL A 61 28.72 6.64 8.60
N ARG A 62 29.68 7.43 8.11
CA ARG A 62 31.11 7.10 8.24
C ARG A 62 31.53 7.41 9.66
N VAL A 63 31.91 6.38 10.42
CA VAL A 63 32.56 6.57 11.72
C VAL A 63 33.96 7.14 11.46
N ALA A 64 34.18 8.39 11.86
CA ALA A 64 35.54 8.95 11.91
C ALA A 64 36.25 8.32 13.12
N GLY A 65 37.26 7.50 12.83
CA GLY A 65 38.21 7.00 13.82
C GLY A 65 39.30 8.01 14.13
#